data_AF-A0A3M1KIP5-F1
#
_entry.id   AF-A0A3M1KIP5-F1
#
_cell.length_a   1.000
_cell.length_b   1.000
_cell.length_c   1.000
_cell.angle_alpha   90.00
_cell.angle_beta   90.00
_cell.angle_gamma   90.00
#
_symmetry.space_group_name_H-M   'P 1'
#
loop_
_entity.id
_entity.type
_entity.pdbx_description
1 polymer ?
#
loop_
_entity_poly.entity_id
_entity_poly.type
_entity_poly.pdbx_seq_one_letter_code
_entity_poly.pdbx_strand_id
1 'polypeptide(L)'
;MDTFLRRLAILEFLSRAAQPRTTGEIIQHLRDGEYLDPRASDSTCQRLVQRDLNFLLGEEDEDGEALNPFGLVRERGERKTFRWQLDTGAGLRYDFEKMPSFIALTLGMTGKHLGPILPAQTQRELSGFLEQAERRLALESRRLSAHHYRRLKDAVEFSQRGHALRAAPYDPAVLDTCYRAIITQ
;
A
#
# COMPACT_ATOMS: atom_id res chain seq x y z
N MET A 1 13.80 -2.69 -6.99
CA MET A 1 12.76 -1.64 -7.14
C MET A 1 11.62 -2.14 -8.02
N ASP A 2 11.91 -2.83 -9.12
CA ASP A 2 10.94 -3.27 -10.13
C ASP A 2 9.81 -4.17 -9.61
N THR A 3 10.08 -5.02 -8.63
CA THR A 3 9.05 -5.88 -8.01
C THR A 3 8.01 -5.07 -7.23
N PHE A 4 8.42 -4.01 -6.55
CA PHE A 4 7.49 -3.13 -5.83
C PHE A 4 6.61 -2.37 -6.81
N LEU A 5 7.20 -1.75 -7.83
CA LEU A 5 6.48 -1.00 -8.85
C LEU A 5 5.51 -1.89 -9.63
N ARG A 6 5.91 -3.11 -9.98
CA ARG A 6 5.04 -4.09 -10.64
C ARG A 6 3.84 -4.46 -9.79
N ARG A 7 4.03 -4.70 -8.48
CA ARG A 7 2.92 -5.00 -7.55
C ARG A 7 1.98 -3.82 -7.40
N LEU A 8 2.51 -2.61 -7.32
CA LEU A 8 1.71 -1.39 -7.27
C LEU A 8 0.89 -1.21 -8.56
N ALA A 9 1.50 -1.43 -9.73
CA ALA A 9 0.82 -1.38 -11.02
C ALA A 9 -0.31 -2.42 -11.12
N ILE A 10 -0.11 -3.64 -10.59
CA ILE A 10 -1.19 -4.65 -10.49
C ILE A 10 -2.36 -4.11 -9.66
N LEU A 11 -2.09 -3.57 -8.46
CA LEU A 11 -3.15 -3.07 -7.58
C LEU A 11 -3.88 -1.88 -8.21
N GLU A 12 -3.15 -0.96 -8.82
CA GLU A 12 -3.70 0.21 -9.51
C GLU A 12 -4.62 -0.23 -10.65
N PHE A 13 -4.16 -1.17 -11.49
CA PHE A 13 -4.95 -1.69 -12.61
C PHE A 13 -6.24 -2.36 -12.14
N LEU A 14 -6.16 -3.17 -11.07
CA LEU A 14 -7.32 -3.85 -10.51
C LEU A 14 -8.28 -2.89 -9.78
N SER A 15 -7.77 -1.81 -9.19
CA SER A 15 -8.61 -0.80 -8.52
C SER A 15 -9.54 -0.05 -9.49
N ARG A 16 -9.15 0.06 -10.76
CA ARG A 16 -9.93 0.71 -11.81
C ARG A 16 -10.82 -0.27 -12.57
N ALA A 17 -10.67 -1.58 -12.34
CA ALA A 17 -11.39 -2.60 -13.07
C ALA A 17 -12.80 -2.80 -12.49
N ALA A 18 -13.83 -2.52 -13.30
CA ALA A 18 -15.22 -2.80 -12.94
C ALA A 18 -15.57 -4.30 -12.93
N GLN A 19 -14.74 -5.13 -13.55
CA GLN A 19 -14.93 -6.58 -13.67
C GLN A 19 -13.63 -7.33 -13.33
N PRO A 20 -13.73 -8.58 -12.82
CA PRO A 20 -12.56 -9.42 -12.57
C PRO A 20 -11.67 -9.63 -13.82
N ARG A 21 -10.37 -9.45 -13.64
CA ARG A 21 -9.35 -9.55 -14.70
C ARG A 21 -8.60 -10.87 -14.65
N THR A 22 -8.33 -11.43 -15.81
CA THR A 22 -7.49 -12.62 -15.96
C THR A 22 -6.02 -12.29 -15.75
N THR A 23 -5.21 -13.29 -15.36
CA THR A 23 -3.74 -13.12 -15.29
C THR A 23 -3.14 -12.67 -16.63
N GLY A 24 -3.74 -13.05 -17.78
CA GLY A 24 -3.32 -12.61 -19.10
C GLY A 24 -3.51 -11.11 -19.32
N GLU A 25 -4.67 -10.56 -18.94
CA GLU A 25 -4.93 -9.12 -19.00
C GLU A 25 -3.96 -8.33 -18.11
N ILE A 26 -3.65 -8.85 -16.91
CA ILE A 26 -2.67 -8.24 -16.01
C ILE A 26 -1.27 -8.25 -16.65
N ILE A 27 -0.86 -9.37 -17.25
CA ILE A 27 0.44 -9.45 -17.96
C ILE A 27 0.50 -8.43 -19.09
N GLN A 28 -0.57 -8.29 -19.87
CA GLN A 28 -0.60 -7.33 -20.97
C GLN A 28 -0.46 -5.89 -20.46
N HIS A 29 -1.23 -5.50 -19.44
CA HIS A 29 -1.10 -4.19 -18.81
C HIS A 29 0.34 -3.92 -18.32
N LEU A 30 0.98 -4.91 -17.71
CA LEU A 30 2.35 -4.77 -17.22
C LEU A 30 3.39 -4.72 -18.34
N ARG A 31 3.12 -5.30 -19.52
CA ARG A 31 3.95 -5.13 -20.72
C ARG A 31 3.82 -3.73 -21.28
N ASP A 32 2.59 -3.24 -21.38
CA ASP A 32 2.29 -1.90 -21.91
C ASP A 32 2.90 -0.80 -21.01
N GLY A 33 2.97 -1.05 -19.70
CA GLY A 33 3.62 -0.16 -18.72
C GLY A 33 5.12 -0.40 -18.49
N GLU A 34 5.78 -1.23 -19.31
CA GLU A 34 7.21 -1.56 -19.20
C GLU A 34 7.66 -2.12 -17.82
N TYR A 35 6.74 -2.74 -17.08
CA TYR A 35 7.01 -3.38 -15.78
C TYR A 35 7.50 -4.83 -15.91
N LEU A 36 7.57 -5.35 -17.13
CA LEU A 36 8.04 -6.69 -17.48
C LEU A 36 9.17 -6.60 -18.50
N ASP A 37 10.11 -7.55 -18.42
CA ASP A 37 11.16 -7.68 -19.43
C ASP A 37 10.54 -8.03 -20.80
N PRO A 38 10.72 -7.19 -21.83
CA PRO A 38 10.14 -7.43 -23.16
C PRO A 38 10.68 -8.70 -23.84
N ARG A 39 11.82 -9.24 -23.37
CA ARG A 39 12.41 -10.49 -23.89
C ARG A 39 11.92 -11.74 -23.15
N ALA A 40 11.16 -11.58 -22.07
CA ALA A 40 10.70 -12.71 -21.28
C ALA A 40 9.56 -13.46 -21.99
N SER A 41 9.64 -14.80 -21.98
CA SER A 41 8.58 -15.66 -22.48
C SER A 41 7.28 -15.51 -21.68
N ASP A 42 6.14 -15.79 -22.30
CA ASP A 42 4.83 -15.76 -21.63
C ASP A 42 4.80 -16.64 -20.37
N SER A 43 5.45 -17.81 -20.41
CA SER A 43 5.52 -18.72 -19.25
C SER A 43 6.31 -18.13 -18.07
N THR A 44 7.32 -17.32 -18.37
CA THR A 44 8.15 -16.62 -17.37
C THR A 44 7.34 -15.49 -16.75
N CYS A 45 6.69 -14.67 -17.60
CA CYS A 45 5.81 -13.59 -17.15
C CYS A 45 4.67 -14.13 -16.29
N GLN A 46 4.05 -15.24 -16.69
CA GLN A 46 2.96 -15.85 -15.95
C GLN A 46 3.40 -16.31 -14.56
N ARG A 47 4.53 -17.01 -14.44
CA ARG A 47 5.08 -17.41 -13.13
C ARG A 47 5.42 -16.21 -12.25
N LEU A 48 5.99 -15.16 -12.85
CA LEU A 48 6.34 -13.93 -12.15
C LEU A 48 5.11 -13.22 -11.58
N VAL A 49 4.10 -12.99 -12.42
CA VAL A 49 2.85 -12.31 -12.03
C VAL A 49 2.07 -13.16 -11.03
N GLN A 50 2.02 -14.49 -11.19
CA GLN A 50 1.39 -15.38 -10.21
C GLN A 50 2.07 -15.28 -8.84
N ARG A 51 3.40 -15.20 -8.79
CA ARG A 51 4.16 -14.99 -7.55
C ARG A 51 3.82 -13.65 -6.90
N ASP A 52 3.68 -12.60 -7.69
CA ASP A 52 3.34 -11.27 -7.17
C ASP A 52 1.88 -11.20 -6.67
N LEU A 53 0.94 -11.83 -7.36
CA LEU A 53 -0.45 -11.95 -6.92
C LEU A 53 -0.56 -12.76 -5.62
N ASN A 54 0.17 -13.86 -5.50
CA ASN A 54 0.22 -14.63 -4.25
C ASN A 54 0.82 -13.82 -3.11
N PHE A 55 1.87 -13.02 -3.38
CA PHE A 55 2.42 -12.10 -2.38
C PHE A 55 1.38 -11.07 -1.93
N LEU A 56 0.63 -10.49 -2.87
CA LEU A 56 -0.42 -9.51 -2.58
C LEU A 56 -1.59 -10.14 -1.81
N LEU A 57 -1.93 -11.40 -2.10
CA LEU A 57 -2.94 -12.13 -1.35
C LEU A 57 -2.50 -12.41 0.10
N GLY A 58 -1.20 -12.48 0.36
CA GLY A 58 -0.63 -12.71 1.69
C GLY A 58 -0.49 -14.20 2.02
N GLU A 59 0.11 -14.48 3.18
CA GLU A 59 0.24 -15.85 3.69
C GLU A 59 -1.15 -16.40 4.07
N GLU A 60 -1.34 -17.69 3.82
CA GLU A 60 -2.49 -18.46 4.27
C GLU A 60 -2.28 -18.83 5.74
N ASP A 61 -3.31 -18.65 6.57
CA ASP A 61 -3.30 -19.10 7.96
C ASP A 61 -3.59 -20.61 8.08
N GLU A 62 -3.66 -21.12 9.31
CA GLU A 62 -3.90 -22.54 9.60
C GLU A 62 -5.25 -23.06 9.06
N ASP A 63 -6.20 -22.14 8.83
CA ASP A 63 -7.53 -22.43 8.29
C ASP A 63 -7.57 -22.29 6.75
N GLY A 64 -6.44 -21.92 6.12
CA GLY A 64 -6.34 -21.72 4.67
C GLY A 64 -6.93 -20.40 4.20
N GLU A 65 -7.20 -19.45 5.11
CA GLU A 65 -7.62 -18.11 4.77
C GLU A 65 -6.39 -17.23 4.56
N ALA A 66 -6.33 -16.58 3.40
CA ALA A 66 -5.25 -15.65 3.12
C ALA A 66 -5.45 -14.37 3.94
N LEU A 67 -4.36 -13.86 4.51
CA LEU A 67 -4.31 -12.57 5.23
C LEU A 67 -5.00 -11.43 4.46
N ASN A 68 -4.87 -11.46 3.12
CA ASN A 68 -5.49 -10.58 2.15
C ASN A 68 -5.52 -9.08 2.54
N PRO A 69 -4.34 -8.49 2.81
CA PRO A 69 -4.26 -7.13 3.34
C PRO A 69 -4.77 -6.05 2.36
N PHE A 70 -4.91 -6.38 1.08
CA PHE A 70 -5.34 -5.45 0.04
C PHE A 70 -6.78 -5.70 -0.45
N GLY A 71 -7.51 -6.69 0.09
CA GLY A 71 -8.86 -7.00 -0.39
C GLY A 71 -8.89 -7.57 -1.81
N LEU A 72 -7.89 -8.36 -2.16
CA LEU A 72 -7.77 -9.03 -3.45
C LEU A 72 -8.72 -10.24 -3.49
N VAL A 73 -9.67 -10.24 -4.41
CA VAL A 73 -10.62 -11.32 -4.62
C VAL A 73 -10.12 -12.22 -5.74
N ARG A 74 -10.03 -13.54 -5.46
CA ARG A 74 -9.65 -14.57 -6.43
C ARG A 74 -10.88 -15.41 -6.80
N GLU A 75 -11.37 -15.24 -8.02
CA GLU A 75 -12.50 -15.99 -8.56
C GLU A 75 -12.04 -17.06 -9.56
N ARG A 76 -12.79 -18.16 -9.63
CA ARG A 76 -12.54 -19.21 -10.62
C ARG A 76 -13.22 -18.82 -11.94
N GLY A 77 -12.43 -18.67 -13.01
CA GLY A 77 -12.96 -18.35 -14.34
C GLY A 77 -13.52 -19.58 -15.07
N GLU A 78 -13.92 -19.40 -16.34
CA GLU A 78 -14.54 -20.43 -17.20
C GLU A 78 -13.63 -21.66 -17.48
N ARG A 79 -12.35 -21.64 -17.08
CA ARG A 79 -11.37 -22.74 -17.21
C ARG A 79 -10.58 -22.95 -15.91
N LYS A 80 -9.45 -23.66 -15.94
CA LYS A 80 -8.46 -23.72 -14.84
C LYS A 80 -7.70 -22.38 -14.62
N THR A 81 -8.34 -21.26 -14.91
CA THR A 81 -7.74 -19.91 -14.85
C THR A 81 -8.44 -19.10 -13.78
N PHE A 82 -7.66 -18.39 -12.97
CA PHE A 82 -8.20 -17.47 -11.98
C PHE A 82 -8.46 -16.10 -12.59
N ARG A 83 -9.47 -15.43 -12.05
CA ARG A 83 -9.75 -14.02 -12.25
C ARG A 83 -9.54 -13.28 -10.93
N TRP A 84 -9.08 -12.05 -11.04
CA TRP A 84 -8.63 -11.22 -9.94
C TRP A 84 -9.37 -9.89 -9.96
N GLN A 85 -9.85 -9.47 -8.80
CA GLN A 85 -10.47 -8.17 -8.63
C GLN A 85 -10.00 -7.56 -7.32
N LEU A 86 -9.94 -6.24 -7.24
CA LEU A 86 -9.79 -5.54 -5.97
C LEU A 86 -11.19 -5.19 -5.47
N ASP A 87 -11.52 -5.57 -4.23
CA ASP A 87 -12.75 -5.09 -3.60
C ASP A 87 -12.57 -3.59 -3.26
N THR A 88 -13.04 -2.73 -4.16
CA THR A 88 -13.03 -1.28 -4.01
C THR A 88 -14.21 -0.77 -3.20
N GLY A 89 -15.25 -1.58 -3.01
CA GLY A 89 -16.48 -1.26 -2.29
C GLY A 89 -16.32 -1.39 -0.77
N ALA A 90 -15.44 -2.29 -0.33
CA ALA A 90 -14.92 -2.31 1.02
C ALA A 90 -13.90 -1.17 1.21
N GLY A 91 -14.37 0.08 1.10
CA GLY A 91 -13.54 1.29 1.16
C GLY A 91 -12.45 1.16 2.19
N LEU A 92 -11.23 0.86 1.72
CA LEU A 92 -10.03 0.78 2.54
C LEU A 92 -10.28 0.09 3.91
N ARG A 93 -11.06 -1.01 3.91
CA ARG A 93 -11.28 -1.87 5.09
C ARG A 93 -10.05 -2.74 5.29
N TYR A 94 -8.92 -2.10 5.51
CA TYR A 94 -7.74 -2.80 5.99
C TYR A 94 -8.12 -3.45 7.33
N ASP A 95 -7.90 -4.75 7.45
CA ASP A 95 -8.12 -5.43 8.72
C ASP A 95 -7.02 -5.01 9.70
N PHE A 96 -7.29 -3.94 10.44
CA PHE A 96 -6.38 -3.41 11.45
C PHE A 96 -6.13 -4.43 12.57
N GLU A 97 -6.94 -5.49 12.70
CA GLU A 97 -6.64 -6.54 13.65
C GLU A 97 -5.45 -7.40 13.22
N LYS A 98 -5.23 -7.50 11.92
CA LYS A 98 -4.13 -8.27 11.33
C LYS A 98 -2.92 -7.39 10.94
N MET A 99 -2.91 -6.09 11.31
CA MET A 99 -1.81 -5.18 11.02
C MET A 99 -0.50 -5.58 11.75
N PRO A 100 0.62 -5.80 11.03
CA PRO A 100 1.92 -5.96 11.67
C PRO A 100 2.40 -4.69 12.36
N SER A 101 3.01 -4.81 13.54
CA SER A 101 3.39 -3.68 14.41
C SER A 101 4.35 -2.67 13.76
N PHE A 102 5.23 -3.14 12.87
CA PHE A 102 6.16 -2.27 12.14
C PHE A 102 5.43 -1.40 11.10
N ILE A 103 4.36 -1.90 10.47
CA ILE A 103 3.53 -1.12 9.55
C ILE A 103 2.77 -0.03 10.31
N ALA A 104 2.23 -0.36 11.48
CA ALA A 104 1.57 0.62 12.34
C ALA A 104 2.55 1.74 12.74
N LEU A 105 3.79 1.38 13.09
CA LEU A 105 4.85 2.34 13.42
C LEU A 105 5.22 3.22 12.22
N THR A 106 5.44 2.62 11.05
CA THR A 106 5.74 3.36 9.81
C THR A 106 4.61 4.32 9.48
N LEU A 107 3.35 3.88 9.54
CA LEU A 107 2.17 4.72 9.30
C LEU A 107 2.10 5.89 10.31
N GLY A 108 2.28 5.63 11.60
CA GLY A 108 2.31 6.68 12.62
C GLY A 108 3.41 7.71 12.39
N MET A 109 4.61 7.26 11.97
CA MET A 109 5.70 8.15 11.57
C MET A 109 5.36 8.95 10.31
N THR A 110 4.83 8.29 9.29
CA THR A 110 4.42 8.93 8.03
C THR A 110 3.33 9.98 8.26
N GLY A 111 2.33 9.71 9.10
CA GLY A 111 1.30 10.68 9.46
C GLY A 111 1.87 11.93 10.14
N LYS A 112 2.78 11.73 11.11
CA LYS A 112 3.43 12.83 11.83
C LYS A 112 4.30 13.71 10.92
N HIS A 113 4.91 13.14 9.89
CA HIS A 113 5.90 13.83 9.06
C HIS A 113 5.36 14.30 7.70
N LEU A 114 4.39 13.60 7.10
CA LEU A 114 3.76 13.98 5.83
C LEU A 114 2.44 14.72 6.03
N GLY A 115 1.79 14.60 7.19
CA GLY A 115 0.53 15.30 7.51
C GLY A 115 0.52 16.78 7.11
N PRO A 116 1.57 17.58 7.40
CA PRO A 116 1.60 18.98 7.00
C PRO A 116 1.66 19.21 5.48
N ILE A 117 2.24 18.27 4.72
CA ILE A 117 2.63 18.44 3.31
C ILE A 117 1.60 17.82 2.35
N LEU A 118 0.70 16.97 2.85
CA LEU A 118 -0.30 16.30 2.02
C LEU A 118 -1.50 17.22 1.70
N PRO A 119 -2.17 17.05 0.54
CA PRO A 119 -3.43 17.73 0.23
C PRO A 119 -4.51 17.46 1.29
N ALA A 120 -5.39 18.42 1.54
CA ALA A 120 -6.43 18.30 2.57
C ALA A 120 -7.42 17.15 2.32
N GLN A 121 -7.61 16.76 1.05
CA GLN A 121 -8.41 15.58 0.70
C GLN A 121 -7.70 14.28 1.10
N THR A 122 -6.43 14.14 0.74
CA THR A 122 -5.60 12.98 1.10
C THR A 122 -5.42 12.86 2.61
N GLN A 123 -5.29 13.97 3.33
CA GLN A 123 -5.26 13.97 4.80
C GLN A 123 -6.55 13.40 5.41
N ARG A 124 -7.72 13.76 4.88
CA ARG A 124 -9.02 13.25 5.35
C ARG A 124 -9.24 11.77 5.05
N GLU A 125 -8.70 11.29 3.93
CA GLU A 125 -8.75 9.86 3.58
C GLU A 125 -7.79 9.05 4.46
N LEU A 126 -6.61 9.59 4.76
CA LEU A 126 -5.60 8.92 5.58
C LEU A 126 -5.81 9.05 7.10
N SER A 127 -6.55 10.05 7.58
CA SER A 127 -6.74 10.28 9.02
C SER A 127 -7.36 9.06 9.71
N GLY A 128 -8.33 8.41 9.08
CA GLY A 128 -8.94 7.19 9.62
C GLY A 128 -7.95 6.02 9.77
N PHE A 129 -6.94 5.94 8.89
CA PHE A 129 -5.87 4.95 8.97
C PHE A 129 -4.87 5.26 10.06
N LEU A 130 -4.43 6.51 10.10
CA LEU A 130 -3.44 6.97 11.06
C LEU A 130 -3.95 6.82 12.50
N GLU A 131 -5.22 7.17 12.75
CA GLU A 131 -5.85 6.98 14.06
C GLU A 131 -5.95 5.50 14.47
N GLN A 132 -6.23 4.61 13.52
CA GLN A 132 -6.33 3.18 13.80
C GLN A 132 -4.95 2.54 14.01
N ALA A 133 -3.93 2.94 13.24
CA ALA A 133 -2.55 2.57 13.46
C ALA A 133 -2.03 3.05 14.83
N GLU A 134 -2.37 4.28 15.23
CA GLU A 134 -2.05 4.81 16.57
C GLU A 134 -2.73 4.02 17.68
N ARG A 135 -4.01 3.67 17.53
CA ARG A 135 -4.73 2.82 18.49
C ARG A 135 -4.07 1.44 18.64
N ARG A 136 -3.64 0.83 17.53
CA ARG A 136 -2.90 -0.45 17.53
C ARG A 136 -1.55 -0.32 18.22
N LEU A 137 -0.79 0.73 17.93
CA LEU A 137 0.48 1.01 18.61
C LEU A 137 0.27 1.21 20.12
N ALA A 138 -0.80 1.89 20.53
CA ALA A 138 -1.12 2.06 21.94
C ALA A 138 -1.44 0.73 22.63
N LEU A 139 -2.11 -0.20 21.96
CA LEU A 139 -2.38 -1.55 22.47
C LEU A 139 -1.10 -2.41 22.52
N GLU A 140 -0.27 -2.35 21.49
CA GLU A 140 1.02 -3.05 21.40
C GLU A 140 2.04 -2.53 22.43
N SER A 141 2.05 -1.23 22.74
CA SER A 141 2.89 -0.64 23.78
C SER A 141 2.58 -1.16 25.19
N ARG A 142 1.40 -1.79 25.40
CA ARG A 142 1.06 -2.51 26.64
C ARG A 142 1.64 -3.93 26.68
N ARG A 143 1.96 -4.52 25.51
CA ARG A 143 2.55 -5.86 25.35
C ARG A 143 4.08 -5.82 25.21
N LEU A 144 4.63 -4.82 24.53
CA LEU A 144 6.06 -4.59 24.42
C LEU A 144 6.55 -3.85 25.68
N SER A 145 7.65 -4.31 26.28
CA SER A 145 8.34 -3.57 27.33
C SER A 145 8.56 -2.13 26.87
N ALA A 146 8.07 -1.17 27.65
CA ALA A 146 8.13 0.27 27.35
C ALA A 146 9.55 0.76 26.95
N HIS A 147 10.59 0.03 27.38
CA HIS A 147 11.99 0.27 27.04
C HIS A 147 12.32 -0.03 25.56
N HIS A 148 11.82 -1.11 24.98
CA HIS A 148 12.06 -1.45 23.57
C HIS A 148 11.34 -0.48 22.63
N TYR A 149 10.13 -0.08 23.01
CA TYR A 149 9.35 0.90 22.25
C TYR A 149 10.00 2.29 22.26
N ARG A 150 10.46 2.76 23.43
CA ARG A 150 11.18 4.04 23.56
C ARG A 150 12.48 4.00 22.75
N ARG A 151 13.25 2.92 22.86
CA ARG A 151 14.49 2.73 22.09
C ARG A 151 14.27 2.66 20.58
N LEU A 152 13.16 2.07 20.10
CA LEU A 152 12.86 2.01 18.66
C LEU A 152 12.39 3.37 18.11
N LYS A 153 11.58 4.09 18.90
CA LYS A 153 11.15 5.46 18.62
C LYS A 153 12.32 6.44 18.60
N ASP A 154 13.25 6.30 19.55
CA ASP A 154 14.41 7.18 19.74
C ASP A 154 15.62 6.75 18.86
N ALA A 155 15.70 5.50 18.40
CA ALA A 155 16.75 5.03 17.48
C ALA A 155 16.58 5.57 16.05
N VAL A 156 15.41 6.09 15.71
CA VAL A 156 15.16 6.74 14.43
C VAL A 156 15.31 8.26 14.60
N GLU A 157 16.52 8.68 14.95
CA GLU A 157 16.95 10.07 14.78
C GLU A 157 17.55 10.22 13.39
N PHE A 158 16.89 10.98 12.53
CA PHE A 158 17.53 11.49 11.32
C PHE A 158 18.61 12.49 11.76
N SER A 159 19.88 12.13 11.53
CA SER A 159 20.97 13.10 11.58
C SER A 159 20.72 14.17 10.50
N GLN A 160 20.17 15.31 10.92
CA GLN A 160 20.08 16.53 10.13
C GLN A 160 21.50 17.07 9.95
N ARG A 161 22.28 16.51 9.04
CA ARG A 161 23.43 17.23 8.49
C ARG A 161 22.90 18.39 7.64
N GLY A 162 22.59 19.52 8.27
CA GLY A 162 22.49 20.81 7.59
C GLY A 162 21.49 21.81 8.16
N HIS A 163 20.20 21.48 8.27
CA HIS A 163 19.17 22.48 8.57
C HIS A 163 17.99 21.89 9.35
N ALA A 164 17.51 22.63 10.36
CA ALA A 164 16.27 22.33 11.03
C ALA A 164 15.12 22.36 10.02
N LEU A 165 14.37 21.25 9.90
CA LEU A 165 13.11 21.18 9.16
C LEU A 165 12.05 22.07 9.86
N ARG A 166 12.20 23.38 9.73
CA ARG A 166 11.05 24.27 9.79
C ARG A 166 10.29 24.05 8.50
N ALA A 167 9.02 23.65 8.59
CA ALA A 167 8.14 23.72 7.44
C ALA A 167 8.27 25.13 6.85
N ALA A 168 8.60 25.24 5.57
CA ALA A 168 8.59 26.53 4.91
C ALA A 168 7.20 27.15 5.11
N PRO A 169 7.08 28.46 5.39
CA PRO A 169 5.78 29.10 5.40
C PRO A 169 5.26 29.09 3.96
N TYR A 170 4.44 28.11 3.63
CA TYR A 170 3.71 28.05 2.37
C TYR A 170 2.23 28.15 2.66
N ASP A 171 1.51 28.77 1.73
CA ASP A 171 0.06 28.87 1.79
C ASP A 171 -0.55 27.51 1.42
N PRO A 172 -1.32 26.86 2.33
CA PRO A 172 -2.00 25.61 2.04
C PRO A 172 -2.91 25.69 0.81
N ALA A 173 -3.48 26.86 0.52
CA ALA A 173 -4.35 27.07 -0.65
C ALA A 173 -3.58 27.00 -1.98
N VAL A 174 -2.34 27.52 -1.99
CA VAL A 174 -1.45 27.44 -3.16
C VAL A 174 -1.01 25.99 -3.39
N LEU A 175 -0.67 25.28 -2.31
CA LEU A 175 -0.31 23.87 -2.39
C LEU A 175 -1.47 23.01 -2.93
N ASP A 176 -2.69 23.23 -2.42
CA ASP A 176 -3.89 22.54 -2.89
C ASP A 176 -4.19 22.83 -4.37
N THR A 177 -3.97 24.07 -4.81
CA THR A 177 -4.11 24.47 -6.22
C THR A 177 -3.09 23.76 -7.11
N CYS A 178 -1.82 23.68 -6.68
CA CYS A 178 -0.78 22.94 -7.40
C CYS A 178 -1.12 21.45 -7.51
N TYR A 179 -1.58 20.83 -6.43
CA TYR A 179 -1.96 19.42 -6.45
C TYR A 179 -3.18 19.15 -7.33
N ARG A 180 -4.20 20.02 -7.28
CA ARG A 180 -5.34 19.95 -8.19
C ARG A 180 -4.90 20.02 -9.64
N ALA A 181 -4.03 20.97 -9.99
CA ALA A 181 -3.53 21.12 -11.35
C ALA A 181 -2.76 19.89 -11.86
N ILE A 182 -2.04 19.19 -10.99
CA ILE A 182 -1.31 17.96 -11.32
C ILE A 182 -2.26 16.76 -11.48
N ILE A 183 -3.28 16.65 -10.62
CA ILE A 183 -4.22 15.51 -10.62
C ILE A 183 -5.26 15.63 -11.76
N THR A 184 -5.58 16.83 -12.23
CA THR A 184 -6.53 17.06 -13.34
C THR A 184 -5.92 17.03 -14.74
N GLN A 185 -4.63 16.69 -14.89
CA GLN A 185 -4.01 16.39 -16.19
C GLN A 185 -4.20 14.93 -16.57
#